data_AF-G6EEB4-F1
#
_entry.id   AF-G6EEB4-F1
#
_cell.length_a   1.000
_cell.length_b   1.000
_cell.length_c   1.000
_cell.angle_alpha   90.00
_cell.angle_beta   90.00
_cell.angle_gamma   90.00
#
_symmetry.space_group_name_H-M   'P 1'
#
loop_
_entity.id
_entity.type
_entity.pdbx_description
1 polymer ?
#
loop_
_entity_poly.entity_id
_entity_poly.type
_entity_poly.pdbx_seq_one_letter_code
_entity_poly.pdbx_strand_id
1 'polypeptide(L)'
;MDHLPPGCDVELNLVCCDVDEAELEAARKFFAARQMMVRIFASKEVEQAIRPINTRWPRAAYLRLYFDRIFGSDIERLIYFDADTRIMTSLAPLLSLDLKGRIAGAVHDFVYYLTGNIRRRRKDLFLADDAPYLQSGVMVFDWPRMLSEGVLDRARQFLVDHPESCQEAPDQDALNFALEGQWLPLDPRWNLHETYLEFGGALTPNLEHYTSTKPWSKRRPARWQDAARWYRSELADTVWADFIPEQSSVDRLNARIDFLKFRYNPKIRDALAVHAPFVLDALHVPRQRTDEEELPWAPRNSKDVEDMAMALVAEARGERGEIRPPEAVLDGYGSGSPIGLNGFHARPNTPSPSGAAYSR
;
A
#
# COMPACT_ATOMS: atom_id res chain seq x y z
N MET A 1 -6.64 -16.37 15.05
CA MET A 1 -7.58 -16.30 16.19
C MET A 1 -6.96 -15.57 17.37
N ASP A 2 -5.67 -15.80 17.65
CA ASP A 2 -4.94 -15.27 18.81
C ASP A 2 -4.95 -13.75 18.98
N HIS A 3 -5.22 -13.02 17.90
CA HIS A 3 -5.27 -11.56 17.88
C HIS A 3 -6.70 -11.00 17.84
N LEU A 4 -7.73 -11.84 17.92
CA LEU A 4 -9.10 -11.38 18.06
C LEU A 4 -9.43 -11.11 19.53
N PRO A 5 -10.14 -10.02 19.85
CA PRO A 5 -10.62 -9.78 21.21
C PRO A 5 -11.63 -10.88 21.62
N PRO A 6 -11.71 -11.23 22.91
CA PRO A 6 -12.68 -12.24 23.36
C PRO A 6 -14.12 -11.79 23.11
N GLY A 7 -14.97 -12.70 22.67
CA GLY A 7 -16.41 -12.45 22.51
C GLY A 7 -16.78 -11.56 21.33
N CYS A 8 -15.87 -11.27 20.40
CA CYS A 8 -16.23 -10.61 19.15
C CYS A 8 -16.97 -11.58 18.21
N ASP A 9 -18.08 -11.12 17.66
CA ASP A 9 -18.78 -11.81 16.58
C ASP A 9 -18.10 -11.44 15.25
N VAL A 10 -17.22 -12.32 14.76
CA VAL A 10 -16.45 -12.11 13.54
C VAL A 10 -16.50 -13.35 12.67
N GLU A 11 -16.78 -13.14 11.38
CA GLU A 11 -16.67 -14.19 10.37
C GLU A 11 -15.33 -14.05 9.64
N LEU A 12 -14.53 -15.11 9.64
CA LEU A 12 -13.28 -15.18 8.87
C LEU A 12 -13.58 -15.69 7.48
N ASN A 13 -13.20 -14.90 6.47
CA ASN A 13 -13.50 -15.19 5.07
C ASN A 13 -12.19 -15.29 4.28
N LEU A 14 -11.99 -16.42 3.59
CA LEU A 14 -10.90 -16.60 2.63
C LEU A 14 -11.49 -16.53 1.22
N VAL A 15 -11.16 -15.48 0.47
CA VAL A 15 -11.60 -15.31 -0.92
C VAL A 15 -10.48 -15.74 -1.85
N CYS A 16 -10.77 -16.72 -2.69
CA CYS A 16 -9.82 -17.32 -3.62
C CYS A 16 -10.26 -17.13 -5.07
N CYS A 17 -9.28 -17.12 -5.97
CA CYS A 17 -9.46 -17.33 -7.40
C CYS A 17 -8.36 -18.25 -7.89
N ASP A 18 -8.57 -18.88 -9.04
CA ASP A 18 -7.53 -19.68 -9.72
C ASP A 18 -7.03 -20.86 -8.87
N VAL A 19 -7.92 -21.40 -8.02
CA VAL A 19 -7.65 -22.55 -7.14
C VAL A 19 -8.51 -23.75 -7.56
N ASP A 20 -7.95 -24.94 -7.44
CA ASP A 20 -8.67 -26.19 -7.69
C ASP A 20 -9.31 -26.78 -6.42
N GLU A 21 -10.12 -27.84 -6.58
CA GLU A 21 -10.80 -28.46 -5.43
C GLU A 21 -9.82 -29.15 -4.47
N ALA A 22 -8.66 -29.61 -4.94
CA ALA A 22 -7.66 -30.21 -4.07
C ALA A 22 -7.01 -29.17 -3.16
N GLU A 23 -6.74 -27.97 -3.68
CA GLU A 23 -6.25 -26.82 -2.91
C GLU A 23 -7.31 -26.32 -1.92
N LEU A 24 -8.57 -26.24 -2.34
CA LEU A 24 -9.68 -25.88 -1.44
C LEU A 24 -9.83 -26.90 -0.31
N GLU A 25 -9.76 -28.20 -0.61
CA GLU A 25 -9.82 -29.25 0.40
C GLU A 25 -8.61 -29.22 1.34
N ALA A 26 -7.42 -28.93 0.83
CA ALA A 26 -6.24 -28.71 1.66
C ALA A 26 -6.43 -27.52 2.62
N ALA A 27 -7.02 -26.43 2.15
CA ALA A 27 -7.32 -25.26 2.99
C ALA A 27 -8.37 -25.58 4.06
N ARG A 28 -9.45 -26.31 3.70
CA ARG A 28 -10.46 -26.77 4.67
C ARG A 28 -9.83 -27.64 5.76
N LYS A 29 -8.98 -28.60 5.38
CA LYS A 29 -8.25 -29.45 6.35
C LYS A 29 -7.35 -28.63 7.27
N PHE A 30 -6.64 -27.65 6.72
CA PHE A 30 -5.77 -26.76 7.49
C PHE A 30 -6.53 -26.01 8.60
N PHE A 31 -7.67 -25.40 8.26
CA PHE A 31 -8.49 -24.67 9.23
C PHE A 31 -9.20 -25.61 10.21
N ALA A 32 -9.72 -26.74 9.74
CA ALA A 32 -10.40 -27.72 10.59
C ALA A 32 -9.47 -28.31 11.65
N ALA A 33 -8.22 -28.63 11.31
CA ALA A 33 -7.21 -29.11 12.25
C ALA A 33 -6.88 -28.10 13.36
N ARG A 34 -7.15 -26.82 13.12
CA ARG A 34 -6.93 -25.69 14.05
C ARG A 34 -8.23 -25.21 14.72
N GLN A 35 -9.34 -25.91 14.49
CA GLN A 35 -10.67 -25.53 14.99
C GLN A 35 -11.05 -24.09 14.59
N MET A 36 -10.59 -23.64 13.43
CA MET A 36 -10.91 -22.33 12.89
C MET A 36 -12.13 -22.42 11.98
N MET A 37 -13.15 -21.61 12.28
CA MET A 37 -14.30 -21.44 11.39
C MET A 37 -13.94 -20.39 10.33
N VAL A 38 -13.67 -20.84 9.11
CA VAL A 38 -13.35 -19.98 7.97
C VAL A 38 -14.29 -20.32 6.81
N ARG A 39 -14.96 -19.31 6.28
CA ARG A 39 -15.74 -19.44 5.05
C ARG A 39 -14.83 -19.23 3.85
N ILE A 40 -14.71 -20.26 3.02
CA ILE A 40 -13.87 -20.22 1.82
C ILE A 40 -14.77 -19.93 0.62
N PHE A 41 -14.49 -18.83 -0.09
CA PHE A 41 -15.19 -18.43 -1.30
C PHE A 41 -14.29 -18.64 -2.51
N ALA A 42 -14.78 -19.41 -3.48
CA ALA A 42 -14.19 -19.53 -4.80
C ALA A 42 -15.34 -19.49 -5.83
N SER A 43 -15.67 -18.29 -6.31
CA SER A 43 -16.75 -18.10 -7.29
C SER A 43 -16.19 -18.01 -8.70
N LYS A 44 -16.53 -19.00 -9.54
CA LYS A 44 -16.19 -18.97 -10.97
C LYS A 44 -16.81 -17.77 -11.67
N GLU A 45 -17.98 -17.33 -11.25
CA GLU A 45 -18.68 -16.17 -11.85
C GLU A 45 -17.91 -14.88 -11.56
N VAL A 46 -17.43 -14.69 -10.32
CA VAL A 46 -16.58 -13.56 -9.95
C VAL A 46 -15.24 -13.64 -10.68
N GLU A 47 -14.61 -14.81 -10.68
CA GLU A 47 -13.35 -15.04 -11.37
C GLU A 47 -13.46 -14.71 -12.88
N GLN A 48 -14.57 -15.12 -13.51
CA GLN A 48 -14.88 -14.82 -14.91
C GLN A 48 -15.27 -13.37 -15.15
N ALA A 49 -15.55 -12.56 -14.14
CA ALA A 49 -15.76 -11.13 -14.30
C ALA A 49 -14.43 -10.35 -14.27
N ILE A 50 -13.41 -10.87 -13.59
CA ILE A 50 -12.11 -10.20 -13.46
C ILE A 50 -11.35 -10.24 -14.80
N ARG A 51 -10.89 -9.07 -15.24
CA ARG A 51 -10.04 -8.91 -16.42
C ARG A 51 -8.74 -8.22 -16.00
N PRO A 52 -7.66 -8.96 -15.70
CA PRO A 52 -6.37 -8.35 -15.44
C PRO A 52 -5.94 -7.50 -16.63
N ILE A 53 -5.48 -6.28 -16.36
CA ILE A 53 -5.07 -5.33 -17.40
C ILE A 53 -3.59 -5.47 -17.78
N ASN A 54 -2.84 -6.28 -17.02
CA ASN A 54 -1.47 -6.66 -17.33
C ASN A 54 -1.10 -8.02 -16.70
N THR A 55 0.10 -8.51 -17.03
CA THR A 55 0.63 -9.78 -16.52
C THR A 55 1.39 -9.65 -15.20
N ARG A 56 1.58 -8.42 -14.70
CA ARG A 56 2.32 -8.15 -13.46
C ARG A 56 1.49 -8.56 -12.24
N TRP A 57 0.17 -8.38 -12.30
CA TRP A 57 -0.74 -8.61 -11.19
C TRP A 57 -1.66 -9.81 -11.45
N PRO A 58 -1.74 -10.80 -10.54
CA PRO A 58 -2.64 -11.93 -10.70
C PRO A 58 -4.10 -11.49 -10.53
N ARG A 59 -5.06 -12.32 -10.99
CA ARG A 59 -6.50 -12.09 -10.76
C ARG A 59 -6.83 -11.85 -9.28
N ALA A 60 -6.11 -12.51 -8.38
CA ALA A 60 -6.28 -12.38 -6.94
C ALA A 60 -6.14 -10.93 -6.45
N ALA A 61 -5.26 -10.12 -7.07
CA ALA A 61 -5.07 -8.73 -6.70
C ALA A 61 -6.35 -7.89 -6.90
N TYR A 62 -7.18 -8.27 -7.87
CA TYR A 62 -8.42 -7.58 -8.23
C TYR A 62 -9.64 -8.06 -7.44
N LEU A 63 -9.57 -9.18 -6.71
CA LEU A 63 -10.73 -9.78 -6.02
C LEU A 63 -11.45 -8.79 -5.10
N ARG A 64 -10.69 -7.93 -4.41
CA ARG A 64 -11.23 -6.89 -3.52
C ARG A 64 -12.17 -5.91 -4.24
N LEU A 65 -11.95 -5.68 -5.54
CA LEU A 65 -12.84 -4.87 -6.36
C LEU A 65 -14.19 -5.51 -6.62
N TYR A 66 -14.40 -6.78 -6.26
CA TYR A 66 -15.62 -7.55 -6.50
C TYR A 66 -16.27 -8.05 -5.22
N PHE A 67 -15.86 -7.52 -4.06
CA PHE A 67 -16.42 -7.90 -2.77
C PHE A 67 -17.93 -7.60 -2.65
N ASP A 68 -18.44 -6.61 -3.38
CA ASP A 68 -19.87 -6.30 -3.51
C ASP A 68 -20.66 -7.40 -4.23
N ARG A 69 -19.98 -8.33 -4.91
CA ARG A 69 -20.58 -9.53 -5.53
C ARG A 69 -20.44 -10.78 -4.67
N ILE A 70 -19.72 -10.69 -3.55
CA ILE A 70 -19.43 -11.83 -2.65
C ILE A 70 -20.15 -11.64 -1.32
N PHE A 71 -20.12 -10.43 -0.77
CA PHE A 71 -20.60 -10.10 0.55
C PHE A 71 -21.88 -9.25 0.48
N GLY A 72 -22.88 -9.61 1.29
CA GLY A 72 -24.17 -8.94 1.37
C GLY A 72 -24.14 -7.73 2.30
N SER A 73 -25.30 -7.08 2.46
CA SER A 73 -25.50 -5.90 3.32
C SER A 73 -25.66 -6.25 4.81
N ASP A 74 -25.60 -7.52 5.16
CA ASP A 74 -25.64 -8.03 6.53
C ASP A 74 -24.34 -7.80 7.31
N ILE A 75 -23.25 -7.45 6.60
CA ILE A 75 -21.98 -7.07 7.20
C ILE A 75 -21.97 -5.57 7.52
N GLU A 76 -21.69 -5.22 8.77
CA GLU A 76 -21.52 -3.82 9.20
C GLU A 76 -20.15 -3.26 8.83
N ARG A 77 -19.10 -4.04 9.09
CA ARG A 77 -17.70 -3.65 8.85
C ARG A 77 -16.96 -4.81 8.18
N LEU A 78 -16.33 -4.52 7.04
CA LEU A 78 -15.45 -5.47 6.35
C LEU A 78 -14.00 -5.04 6.54
N ILE A 79 -13.16 -5.91 7.11
CA ILE A 79 -11.71 -5.66 7.23
C ILE A 79 -10.99 -6.61 6.28
N TYR A 80 -10.25 -6.02 5.36
CA TYR A 80 -9.46 -6.72 4.36
C TYR A 80 -7.97 -6.72 4.73
N PHE A 81 -7.33 -7.86 4.47
CA PHE A 81 -5.89 -8.05 4.55
C PHE A 81 -5.42 -8.80 3.30
N ASP A 82 -4.33 -8.36 2.67
CA ASP A 82 -3.67 -9.15 1.64
C ASP A 82 -3.18 -10.50 2.23
N ALA A 83 -3.13 -11.53 1.39
CA ALA A 83 -2.77 -12.89 1.82
C ALA A 83 -1.29 -13.03 2.25
N ASP A 84 -0.46 -12.06 1.90
CA ASP A 84 0.95 -11.95 2.26
C ASP A 84 1.18 -10.98 3.42
N THR A 85 0.28 -11.03 4.39
CA THR A 85 0.37 -10.30 5.65
C THR A 85 0.47 -11.24 6.84
N ARG A 86 1.04 -10.72 7.93
CA ARG A 86 1.07 -11.39 9.22
C ARG A 86 0.71 -10.39 10.32
N ILE A 87 -0.41 -10.63 10.98
CA ILE A 87 -0.86 -9.83 12.12
C ILE A 87 0.03 -10.11 13.33
N MET A 88 0.51 -9.06 13.97
CA MET A 88 1.47 -9.14 15.09
C MET A 88 0.87 -8.65 16.42
N THR A 89 -0.32 -8.06 16.38
CA THR A 89 -0.99 -7.48 17.54
C THR A 89 -2.50 -7.66 17.47
N SER A 90 -3.20 -7.35 18.57
CA SER A 90 -4.67 -7.41 18.64
C SER A 90 -5.34 -6.58 17.54
N LEU A 91 -6.34 -7.18 16.89
CA LEU A 91 -7.19 -6.54 15.88
C LEU A 91 -8.27 -5.63 16.47
N ALA A 92 -8.42 -5.58 17.80
CA ALA A 92 -9.42 -4.75 18.46
C ALA A 92 -9.43 -3.29 17.96
N PRO A 93 -8.28 -2.61 17.74
CA PRO A 93 -8.29 -1.24 17.23
C PRO A 93 -8.90 -1.07 15.84
N LEU A 94 -8.78 -2.07 14.95
CA LEU A 94 -9.41 -2.03 13.62
C LEU A 94 -10.90 -2.40 13.72
N LEU A 95 -11.23 -3.37 14.57
CA LEU A 95 -12.61 -3.82 14.78
C LEU A 95 -13.49 -2.76 15.43
N SER A 96 -12.93 -1.86 16.24
CA SER A 96 -13.67 -0.76 16.90
C SER A 96 -13.38 0.61 16.29
N LEU A 97 -12.77 0.66 15.10
CA LEU A 97 -12.34 1.92 14.48
C LEU A 97 -13.54 2.82 14.12
N ASP A 98 -13.57 4.02 14.68
CA ASP A 98 -14.46 5.08 14.20
C ASP A 98 -13.91 5.66 12.89
N LEU A 99 -14.61 5.44 11.78
CA LEU A 99 -14.25 5.96 10.47
C LEU A 99 -14.56 7.46 10.31
N LYS A 100 -15.10 8.13 11.34
CA LYS A 100 -15.38 9.57 11.37
C LYS A 100 -16.22 10.02 10.17
N GLY A 101 -17.22 9.22 9.83
CA GLY A 101 -18.10 9.47 8.68
C GLY A 101 -17.45 9.24 7.32
N ARG A 102 -16.33 8.51 7.24
CA ARG A 102 -15.71 8.07 5.98
C ARG A 102 -16.11 6.64 5.63
N ILE A 103 -15.95 6.28 4.36
CA ILE A 103 -16.39 4.98 3.83
C ILE A 103 -15.34 3.91 4.05
N ALA A 104 -14.06 4.31 4.07
CA ALA A 104 -12.94 3.40 4.27
C ALA A 104 -11.91 3.96 5.25
N GLY A 105 -11.09 3.08 5.80
CA GLY A 105 -9.84 3.39 6.48
C GLY A 105 -8.72 2.62 5.81
N ALA A 106 -7.61 3.28 5.51
CA ALA A 106 -6.44 2.67 4.90
C ALA A 106 -5.16 3.39 5.36
N VAL A 107 -4.01 2.76 5.13
CA VAL A 107 -2.71 3.39 5.41
C VAL A 107 -2.23 4.13 4.16
N HIS A 108 -1.57 5.26 4.35
CA HIS A 108 -0.88 5.95 3.26
C HIS A 108 0.18 5.06 2.62
N ASP A 109 0.21 4.98 1.30
CA ASP A 109 1.36 4.45 0.57
C ASP A 109 2.47 5.51 0.53
N PHE A 110 3.09 5.73 1.68
CA PHE A 110 4.09 6.78 1.88
C PHE A 110 5.36 6.56 1.07
N VAL A 111 5.52 5.37 0.46
CA VAL A 111 6.58 5.11 -0.49
C VAL A 111 6.49 6.08 -1.68
N TYR A 112 5.29 6.32 -2.22
CA TYR A 112 5.10 7.31 -3.28
C TYR A 112 5.48 8.74 -2.86
N TYR A 113 5.33 9.07 -1.57
CA TYR A 113 5.72 10.37 -1.02
C TYR A 113 7.23 10.49 -0.87
N LEU A 114 7.87 9.47 -0.29
CA LEU A 114 9.32 9.43 -0.07
C LEU A 114 10.12 9.37 -1.37
N THR A 115 9.60 8.63 -2.35
CA THR A 115 10.20 8.64 -3.69
C THR A 115 9.83 9.87 -4.45
N GLY A 116 8.79 10.62 -4.08
CA GLY A 116 8.16 11.74 -4.79
C GLY A 116 7.58 11.38 -6.17
N ASN A 117 7.25 10.11 -6.39
CA ASN A 117 6.49 9.68 -7.58
C ASN A 117 5.00 10.02 -7.45
N ILE A 118 4.55 10.48 -6.28
CA ILE A 118 3.16 10.80 -6.00
C ILE A 118 2.56 11.86 -6.93
N ARG A 119 3.34 12.87 -7.35
CA ARG A 119 2.85 13.96 -8.22
C ARG A 119 2.38 13.42 -9.57
N ARG A 120 3.24 12.60 -10.21
CA ARG A 120 2.88 11.86 -11.41
C ARG A 120 1.70 10.94 -11.16
N ARG A 121 1.74 10.12 -10.10
CA ARG A 121 0.65 9.18 -9.77
C ARG A 121 -0.72 9.87 -9.64
N ARG A 122 -0.80 11.03 -8.99
CA ARG A 122 -2.05 11.82 -8.91
C ARG A 122 -2.52 12.28 -10.29
N LYS A 123 -1.62 12.81 -11.11
CA LYS A 123 -1.93 13.25 -12.47
C LYS A 123 -2.42 12.10 -13.34
N ASP A 124 -1.75 10.94 -13.30
CA ASP A 124 -2.13 9.75 -14.07
C ASP A 124 -3.54 9.27 -13.69
N LEU A 125 -3.92 9.44 -12.42
CA LEU A 125 -5.20 9.00 -11.86
C LEU A 125 -6.26 10.11 -11.77
N PHE A 126 -5.98 11.30 -12.29
CA PHE A 126 -6.88 12.45 -12.24
C PHE A 126 -7.30 12.87 -10.82
N LEU A 127 -6.43 12.64 -9.83
CA LEU A 127 -6.64 13.03 -8.44
C LEU A 127 -6.27 14.51 -8.22
N ALA A 128 -6.85 15.12 -7.20
CA ALA A 128 -6.46 16.44 -6.73
C ALA A 128 -4.98 16.47 -6.32
N ASP A 129 -4.32 17.61 -6.54
CA ASP A 129 -2.87 17.77 -6.32
C ASP A 129 -2.43 17.49 -4.88
N ASP A 130 -3.33 17.61 -3.91
CA ASP A 130 -3.10 17.36 -2.49
C ASP A 130 -3.70 16.04 -1.97
N ALA A 131 -4.30 15.24 -2.86
CA ALA A 131 -4.98 14.01 -2.51
C ALA A 131 -4.02 13.03 -1.82
N PRO A 132 -4.39 12.43 -0.68
CA PRO A 132 -3.64 11.33 -0.14
C PRO A 132 -3.82 10.10 -1.03
N TYR A 133 -2.88 9.18 -0.94
CA TYR A 133 -2.84 7.96 -1.76
C TYR A 133 -2.67 6.75 -0.85
N LEU A 134 -3.67 5.87 -0.85
CA LEU A 134 -3.77 4.72 0.03
C LEU A 134 -3.00 3.52 -0.50
N GLN A 135 -2.55 2.67 0.42
CA GLN A 135 -2.13 1.32 0.13
C GLN A 135 -3.30 0.35 0.31
N SER A 136 -3.59 -0.49 -0.69
CA SER A 136 -4.79 -1.34 -0.70
C SER A 136 -4.66 -2.65 0.09
N GLY A 137 -3.49 -2.94 0.67
CA GLY A 137 -3.24 -4.24 1.32
C GLY A 137 -3.86 -4.44 2.70
N VAL A 138 -4.30 -3.37 3.36
CA VAL A 138 -5.07 -3.41 4.60
C VAL A 138 -6.11 -2.31 4.54
N MET A 139 -7.38 -2.70 4.59
CA MET A 139 -8.49 -1.77 4.48
C MET A 139 -9.60 -2.10 5.47
N VAL A 140 -10.21 -1.07 6.04
CA VAL A 140 -11.41 -1.18 6.87
C VAL A 140 -12.54 -0.47 6.14
N PHE A 141 -13.62 -1.16 5.83
CA PHE A 141 -14.77 -0.57 5.14
C PHE A 141 -15.96 -0.41 6.08
N ASP A 142 -16.61 0.74 6.02
CA ASP A 142 -18.04 0.86 6.30
C ASP A 142 -18.76 0.16 5.16
N TRP A 143 -19.14 -1.10 5.38
CA TRP A 143 -19.59 -1.96 4.28
C TRP A 143 -20.96 -1.53 3.72
N PRO A 144 -21.97 -1.17 4.54
CA PRO A 144 -23.23 -0.62 4.04
C PRO A 144 -23.05 0.63 3.19
N ARG A 145 -22.11 1.53 3.55
CA ARG A 145 -21.81 2.72 2.74
C ARG A 145 -21.02 2.37 1.48
N MET A 146 -20.08 1.45 1.55
CA MET A 146 -19.33 0.96 0.39
C MET A 146 -20.28 0.45 -0.71
N LEU A 147 -21.32 -0.29 -0.31
CA LEU A 147 -22.36 -0.80 -1.20
C LEU A 147 -23.31 0.30 -1.68
N SER A 148 -23.90 1.08 -0.77
CA SER A 148 -24.93 2.06 -1.14
C SER A 148 -24.40 3.22 -1.97
N GLU A 149 -23.14 3.59 -1.78
CA GLU A 149 -22.47 4.59 -2.60
C GLU A 149 -21.87 3.99 -3.89
N GLY A 150 -21.90 2.68 -4.12
CA GLY A 150 -21.42 2.06 -5.36
C GLY A 150 -19.91 2.24 -5.61
N VAL A 151 -19.10 2.28 -4.54
CA VAL A 151 -17.66 2.60 -4.64
C VAL A 151 -16.90 1.58 -5.48
N LEU A 152 -17.11 0.28 -5.23
CA LEU A 152 -16.41 -0.78 -5.97
C LEU A 152 -16.79 -0.78 -7.46
N ASP A 153 -18.02 -0.39 -7.80
CA ASP A 153 -18.45 -0.26 -9.18
C ASP A 153 -17.74 0.89 -9.90
N ARG A 154 -17.64 2.06 -9.26
CA ARG A 154 -16.85 3.17 -9.77
C ARG A 154 -15.37 2.80 -9.95
N ALA A 155 -14.79 2.07 -9.00
CA ALA A 155 -13.41 1.63 -9.09
C ALA A 155 -13.19 0.71 -10.31
N ARG A 156 -14.07 -0.29 -10.50
CA ARG A 156 -14.02 -1.17 -11.67
C ARG A 156 -14.21 -0.40 -12.97
N GLN A 157 -15.16 0.54 -13.01
CA GLN A 157 -15.43 1.35 -14.20
C GLN A 157 -14.22 2.21 -14.57
N PHE A 158 -13.59 2.87 -13.59
CA PHE A 158 -12.36 3.63 -13.80
C PHE A 158 -11.23 2.76 -14.37
N LEU A 159 -11.04 1.56 -13.82
CA LEU A 159 -10.04 0.62 -14.32
C LEU A 159 -10.28 0.18 -15.77
N VAL A 160 -11.56 0.06 -16.17
CA VAL A 160 -11.95 -0.28 -17.55
C VAL A 160 -11.76 0.90 -18.50
N ASP A 161 -12.07 2.11 -18.04
CA ASP A 161 -12.00 3.33 -18.87
C ASP A 161 -10.58 3.87 -19.00
N HIS A 162 -9.72 3.62 -18.00
CA HIS A 162 -8.35 4.13 -17.91
C HIS A 162 -7.31 3.03 -17.56
N PRO A 163 -7.24 1.92 -18.33
CA PRO A 163 -6.32 0.83 -18.03
C PRO A 163 -4.85 1.26 -18.11
N GLU A 164 -4.51 2.25 -18.95
CA GLU A 164 -3.16 2.81 -19.08
C GLU A 164 -2.70 3.54 -17.81
N SER A 165 -3.61 4.21 -17.09
CA SER A 165 -3.31 4.91 -15.84
C SER A 165 -3.05 3.97 -14.66
N CYS A 166 -3.61 2.76 -14.73
CA CYS A 166 -3.63 1.79 -13.64
C CYS A 166 -2.56 0.69 -13.76
N GLN A 167 -1.53 0.87 -14.60
CA GLN A 167 -0.57 -0.20 -14.90
C GLN A 167 0.32 -0.60 -13.71
N GLU A 168 0.54 0.32 -12.75
CA GLU A 168 1.48 0.08 -11.65
C GLU A 168 0.87 -0.70 -10.50
N ALA A 169 -0.33 -0.31 -10.02
CA ALA A 169 -1.04 -0.99 -8.95
C ALA A 169 -2.56 -0.98 -9.22
N PRO A 170 -3.06 -1.84 -10.13
CA PRO A 170 -4.38 -1.71 -10.75
C PRO A 170 -5.57 -1.56 -9.79
N ASP A 171 -5.67 -2.41 -8.78
CA ASP A 171 -6.74 -2.37 -7.80
C ASP A 171 -6.60 -1.16 -6.85
N GLN A 172 -5.37 -0.84 -6.45
CA GLN A 172 -5.06 0.27 -5.58
C GLN A 172 -5.33 1.61 -6.27
N ASP A 173 -4.94 1.75 -7.53
CA ASP A 173 -5.15 2.92 -8.38
C ASP A 173 -6.66 3.19 -8.56
N ALA A 174 -7.41 2.14 -8.91
CA ALA A 174 -8.87 2.20 -9.04
C ALA A 174 -9.57 2.59 -7.72
N LEU A 175 -9.11 2.05 -6.60
CA LEU A 175 -9.66 2.40 -5.27
C LEU A 175 -9.31 3.83 -4.86
N ASN A 176 -8.09 4.31 -5.15
CA ASN A 176 -7.70 5.68 -4.86
C ASN A 176 -8.56 6.69 -5.60
N PHE A 177 -8.90 6.42 -6.86
CA PHE A 177 -9.86 7.23 -7.61
C PHE A 177 -11.25 7.18 -6.97
N ALA A 178 -11.78 5.97 -6.72
CA ALA A 178 -13.16 5.81 -6.27
C ALA A 178 -13.43 6.29 -4.83
N LEU A 179 -12.40 6.33 -3.99
CA LEU A 179 -12.43 6.75 -2.59
C LEU A 179 -11.82 8.13 -2.34
N GLU A 180 -11.49 8.91 -3.37
CA GLU A 180 -10.88 10.23 -3.18
C GLU A 180 -11.69 11.08 -2.18
N GLY A 181 -11.02 11.57 -1.13
CA GLY A 181 -11.65 12.35 -0.05
C GLY A 181 -12.57 11.57 0.91
N GLN A 182 -12.76 10.26 0.71
CA GLN A 182 -13.71 9.42 1.45
C GLN A 182 -13.05 8.33 2.31
N TRP A 183 -11.74 8.38 2.54
CA TRP A 183 -11.03 7.42 3.38
C TRP A 183 -10.22 8.05 4.51
N LEU A 184 -10.16 7.36 5.66
CA LEU A 184 -9.50 7.77 6.89
C LEU A 184 -8.06 7.23 6.92
N PRO A 185 -7.04 8.08 7.08
CA PRO A 185 -5.67 7.63 7.36
C PRO A 185 -5.57 6.80 8.64
N LEU A 186 -5.05 5.58 8.51
CA LEU A 186 -4.72 4.69 9.61
C LEU A 186 -3.26 4.84 10.04
N ASP A 187 -2.96 4.38 11.26
CA ASP A 187 -1.59 4.31 11.76
C ASP A 187 -0.73 3.47 10.82
N PRO A 188 0.41 3.99 10.32
CA PRO A 188 1.20 3.31 9.31
C PRO A 188 1.70 1.94 9.76
N ARG A 189 1.78 1.67 11.08
CA ARG A 189 2.14 0.35 11.63
C ARG A 189 1.19 -0.78 11.21
N TRP A 190 -0.01 -0.45 10.74
CA TRP A 190 -0.95 -1.44 10.19
C TRP A 190 -0.64 -1.87 8.76
N ASN A 191 0.24 -1.18 8.05
CA ASN A 191 0.58 -1.51 6.67
C ASN A 191 1.95 -0.90 6.27
N LEU A 192 3.00 -1.22 7.03
CA LEU A 192 4.34 -0.72 6.71
C LEU A 192 4.90 -1.46 5.50
N HIS A 193 5.24 -0.71 4.45
CA HIS A 193 5.94 -1.25 3.30
C HIS A 193 7.31 -1.82 3.73
N GLU A 194 7.73 -2.97 3.19
CA GLU A 194 9.06 -3.56 3.46
C GLU A 194 10.18 -2.53 3.32
N THR A 195 10.07 -1.72 2.28
CA THR A 195 11.01 -0.66 1.97
C THR A 195 11.19 0.37 3.09
N TYR A 196 10.15 0.74 3.83
CA TYR A 196 10.31 1.62 5.00
C TYR A 196 11.33 1.05 5.98
N LEU A 197 11.14 -0.22 6.30
CA LEU A 197 11.95 -0.94 7.24
C LEU A 197 13.39 -1.10 6.73
N GLU A 198 13.59 -1.19 5.41
CA GLU A 198 14.89 -1.34 4.76
C GLU A 198 15.71 -0.04 4.73
N PHE A 199 15.05 1.11 4.84
CA PHE A 199 15.69 2.42 4.78
C PHE A 199 15.84 3.12 6.13
N GLY A 200 15.83 2.33 7.20
CA GLY A 200 16.08 2.80 8.56
C GLY A 200 14.83 3.09 9.37
N GLY A 201 13.67 2.64 8.88
CA GLY A 201 12.41 2.69 9.62
C GLY A 201 12.52 2.02 10.99
N ALA A 202 12.16 2.73 12.05
CA ALA A 202 12.25 2.26 13.43
C ALA A 202 10.90 1.82 14.03
N LEU A 203 9.78 2.10 13.36
CA LEU A 203 8.46 1.68 13.85
C LEU A 203 8.35 0.15 13.88
N THR A 204 7.86 -0.36 15.00
CA THR A 204 7.47 -1.77 15.14
C THR A 204 6.10 -1.98 14.48
N PRO A 205 5.97 -2.91 13.52
CA PRO A 205 4.71 -3.15 12.83
C PRO A 205 3.65 -3.78 13.76
N ASN A 206 2.40 -3.33 13.62
CA ASN A 206 1.21 -4.04 14.12
C ASN A 206 0.86 -5.21 13.18
N LEU A 207 1.22 -5.07 11.91
CA LEU A 207 1.08 -6.06 10.86
C LEU A 207 2.31 -6.00 9.94
N GLU A 208 2.93 -7.15 9.68
CA GLU A 208 3.96 -7.29 8.66
C GLU A 208 3.29 -7.50 7.31
N HIS A 209 3.57 -6.65 6.33
CA HIS A 209 3.11 -6.83 4.95
C HIS A 209 4.32 -7.07 4.04
N TYR A 210 4.37 -8.25 3.43
CA TYR A 210 5.50 -8.68 2.61
C TYR A 210 5.36 -8.21 1.16
N THR A 211 5.21 -6.91 0.89
CA THR A 211 4.83 -6.36 -0.43
C THR A 211 5.76 -6.75 -1.57
N SER A 212 7.07 -6.88 -1.33
CA SER A 212 8.05 -7.25 -2.36
C SER A 212 8.65 -8.63 -2.12
N THR A 213 9.66 -8.75 -1.25
CA THR A 213 10.30 -10.03 -1.00
C THR A 213 9.54 -10.81 0.05
N LYS A 214 9.24 -12.07 -0.26
CA LYS A 214 8.40 -12.89 0.61
C LYS A 214 9.22 -13.71 1.60
N PRO A 215 8.71 -14.02 2.80
CA PRO A 215 9.39 -14.92 3.73
C PRO A 215 9.54 -16.34 3.19
N TRP A 216 8.72 -16.75 2.22
CA TRP A 216 8.86 -18.01 1.47
C TRP A 216 9.82 -17.94 0.27
N SER A 217 10.55 -16.83 0.06
CA SER A 217 11.54 -16.72 -1.02
C SER A 217 12.92 -17.22 -0.58
N LYS A 218 13.69 -17.80 -1.52
CA LYS A 218 15.14 -18.01 -1.33
C LYS A 218 15.90 -16.69 -1.24
N ARG A 219 15.41 -15.63 -1.89
CA ARG A 219 16.00 -14.29 -1.86
C ARG A 219 15.52 -13.43 -0.69
N ARG A 220 14.85 -14.02 0.30
CA ARG A 220 14.34 -13.27 1.47
C ARG A 220 15.47 -12.56 2.23
N PRO A 221 15.30 -11.30 2.65
CA PRO A 221 16.21 -10.58 3.52
C PRO A 221 16.25 -11.19 4.93
N ALA A 222 17.28 -10.82 5.68
CA ALA A 222 17.50 -11.33 7.04
C ALA A 222 16.32 -11.06 7.98
N ARG A 223 15.62 -9.94 7.80
CA ARG A 223 14.48 -9.56 8.63
C ARG A 223 13.29 -10.52 8.52
N TRP A 224 13.14 -11.19 7.38
CA TRP A 224 12.06 -12.16 7.14
C TRP A 224 12.39 -13.56 7.64
N GLN A 225 13.53 -13.76 8.33
CA GLN A 225 13.87 -15.07 8.88
C GLN A 225 12.91 -15.53 9.97
N ASP A 226 12.46 -14.62 10.85
CA ASP A 226 11.48 -14.95 11.89
C ASP A 226 10.13 -15.34 11.29
N ALA A 227 9.63 -14.54 10.34
CA ALA A 227 8.44 -14.86 9.56
C ALA A 227 8.57 -16.21 8.83
N ALA A 228 9.70 -16.48 8.18
CA ALA A 228 9.95 -17.74 7.48
C ALA A 228 10.00 -18.95 8.43
N ARG A 229 10.51 -18.78 9.65
CA ARG A 229 10.46 -19.83 10.70
C ARG A 229 9.03 -20.07 11.15
N TRP A 230 8.27 -19.01 11.38
CA TRP A 230 6.87 -19.08 11.77
C TRP A 230 6.02 -19.80 10.73
N TYR A 231 6.07 -19.40 9.45
CA TYR A 231 5.35 -20.09 8.38
C TYR A 231 5.74 -21.56 8.24
N ARG A 232 7.04 -21.90 8.38
CA ARG A 232 7.47 -23.31 8.35
C ARG A 232 6.84 -24.11 9.49
N SER A 233 6.76 -23.53 10.69
CA SER A 233 6.10 -24.16 11.83
C SER A 233 4.61 -24.36 11.58
N GLU A 234 3.92 -23.35 11.04
CA GLU A 234 2.49 -23.45 10.74
C GLU A 234 2.18 -24.48 9.64
N LEU A 235 3.06 -24.62 8.66
CA LEU A 235 2.82 -25.50 7.52
C LEU A 235 3.37 -26.92 7.69
N ALA A 236 4.11 -27.21 8.77
CA ALA A 236 4.86 -28.46 8.95
C ALA A 236 4.02 -29.73 8.79
N ASP A 237 2.79 -29.75 9.32
CA ASP A 237 1.91 -30.92 9.31
C ASP A 237 0.87 -30.86 8.17
N THR A 238 1.18 -30.15 7.08
CA THR A 238 0.26 -29.86 5.99
C THR A 238 0.85 -30.28 4.65
N VAL A 239 0.04 -30.25 3.59
CA VAL A 239 0.52 -30.48 2.21
C VAL A 239 1.54 -29.43 1.74
N TRP A 240 1.69 -28.32 2.47
CA TRP A 240 2.63 -27.24 2.20
C TRP A 240 3.87 -27.25 3.10
N ALA A 241 4.20 -28.38 3.73
CA ALA A 241 5.35 -28.50 4.63
C ALA A 241 6.68 -28.02 4.00
N ASP A 242 6.85 -28.25 2.69
CA ASP A 242 8.05 -27.86 1.93
C ASP A 242 7.93 -26.49 1.22
N PHE A 243 6.84 -25.74 1.47
CA PHE A 243 6.59 -24.45 0.80
C PHE A 243 7.66 -23.39 1.12
N ILE A 244 8.25 -23.45 2.32
CA ILE A 244 9.28 -22.49 2.75
C ILE A 244 10.68 -23.06 2.50
N PRO A 245 11.36 -22.66 1.41
CA PRO A 245 12.66 -23.23 1.06
C PRO A 245 13.72 -22.89 2.12
N GLU A 246 14.61 -23.85 2.35
CA GLU A 246 15.87 -23.57 3.02
C GLU A 246 16.66 -22.50 2.28
N GLN A 247 17.41 -21.70 3.03
CA GLN A 247 18.24 -20.63 2.47
C GLN A 247 19.71 -20.97 2.72
N SER A 248 20.43 -21.23 1.64
CA SER A 248 21.87 -21.48 1.69
C SER A 248 22.65 -20.21 2.02
N SER A 249 23.94 -20.34 2.32
CA SER A 249 24.82 -19.18 2.47
C SER A 249 24.95 -18.37 1.18
N VAL A 250 24.87 -19.02 0.01
CA VAL A 250 24.87 -18.34 -1.30
C VAL A 250 23.59 -17.53 -1.49
N ASP A 251 22.44 -18.08 -1.12
CA ASP A 251 21.16 -17.37 -1.19
C ASP A 251 21.14 -16.13 -0.28
N ARG A 252 21.68 -16.26 0.94
CA ARG A 252 21.83 -15.12 1.87
C ARG A 252 22.75 -14.04 1.30
N LEU A 253 23.85 -14.42 0.67
CA LEU A 253 24.75 -13.47 0.01
C LEU A 253 24.05 -12.76 -1.15
N ASN A 254 23.32 -13.48 -1.99
CA ASN A 254 22.55 -12.92 -3.10
C ASN A 254 21.48 -11.94 -2.59
N ALA A 255 20.71 -12.29 -1.56
CA ALA A 255 19.73 -11.39 -0.95
C ALA A 255 20.38 -10.10 -0.44
N ARG A 256 21.58 -10.20 0.16
CA ARG A 256 22.34 -9.02 0.60
C ARG A 256 22.85 -8.18 -0.57
N ILE A 257 23.26 -8.80 -1.68
CA ILE A 257 23.66 -8.08 -2.90
C ILE A 257 22.45 -7.35 -3.49
N ASP A 258 21.28 -7.99 -3.56
CA ASP A 258 20.05 -7.37 -4.06
C ASP A 258 19.65 -6.17 -3.21
N PHE A 259 19.70 -6.30 -1.88
CA PHE A 259 19.49 -5.18 -0.96
C PHE A 259 20.48 -4.03 -1.20
N LEU A 260 21.78 -4.33 -1.36
CA LEU A 260 22.78 -3.29 -1.63
C LEU A 260 22.52 -2.61 -2.98
N LYS A 261 22.16 -3.35 -4.03
CA LYS A 261 21.77 -2.78 -5.32
C LYS A 261 20.56 -1.87 -5.16
N PHE A 262 19.51 -2.34 -4.49
CA PHE A 262 18.32 -1.54 -4.23
C PHE A 262 18.64 -0.26 -3.45
N ARG A 263 19.51 -0.35 -2.44
CA ARG A 263 19.90 0.77 -1.57
C ARG A 263 20.78 1.82 -2.25
N TYR A 264 21.65 1.41 -3.17
CA TYR A 264 22.73 2.25 -3.72
C TYR A 264 22.64 2.52 -5.23
N ASN A 265 22.00 1.66 -6.05
CA ASN A 265 21.80 1.93 -7.49
C ASN A 265 21.18 3.31 -7.77
N PRO A 266 20.17 3.77 -7.02
CA PRO A 266 19.59 5.09 -7.25
C PRO A 266 20.59 6.22 -6.97
N LYS A 267 21.40 6.09 -5.91
CA LYS A 267 22.47 7.05 -5.59
C LYS A 267 23.57 7.07 -6.65
N ILE A 268 23.89 5.89 -7.21
CA ILE A 268 24.83 5.77 -8.33
C ILE A 268 24.23 6.45 -9.55
N ARG A 269 22.94 6.24 -9.86
CA ARG A 269 22.23 6.93 -10.95
C ARG A 269 22.26 8.45 -10.76
N ASP A 270 21.96 8.94 -9.55
CA ASP A 270 22.03 10.37 -9.21
C ASP A 270 23.43 10.94 -9.45
N ALA A 271 24.48 10.22 -9.00
CA ALA A 271 25.86 10.63 -9.22
C ALA A 271 26.24 10.60 -10.71
N LEU A 272 25.80 9.61 -11.47
CA LEU A 272 26.02 9.53 -12.93
C LEU A 272 25.30 10.67 -13.66
N ALA A 273 24.08 11.03 -13.25
CA ALA A 273 23.36 12.16 -13.83
C ALA A 273 24.14 13.48 -13.69
N VAL A 274 24.84 13.67 -12.57
CA VAL A 274 25.65 14.86 -12.31
C VAL A 274 27.01 14.81 -13.00
N HIS A 275 27.71 13.68 -12.90
CA HIS A 275 29.14 13.61 -13.24
C HIS A 275 29.44 12.92 -14.58
N ALA A 276 28.53 12.11 -15.10
CA ALA A 276 28.71 11.35 -16.33
C ALA A 276 27.37 11.09 -17.07
N PRO A 277 26.61 12.14 -17.45
CA PRO A 277 25.25 12.00 -17.99
C PRO A 277 25.19 11.17 -19.28
N PHE A 278 26.27 11.14 -20.06
CA PHE A 278 26.38 10.32 -21.28
C PHE A 278 26.22 8.81 -21.01
N VAL A 279 26.52 8.34 -19.80
CA VAL A 279 26.32 6.94 -19.41
C VAL A 279 24.83 6.61 -19.31
N LEU A 280 24.02 7.54 -18.79
CA LEU A 280 22.57 7.36 -18.68
C LEU A 280 21.92 7.38 -20.07
N ASP A 281 22.41 8.21 -20.98
CA ASP A 281 21.93 8.24 -22.37
C ASP A 281 22.12 6.91 -23.09
N ALA A 282 23.32 6.32 -22.96
CA ALA A 282 23.63 5.03 -23.57
C ALA A 282 22.72 3.91 -23.02
N LEU A 283 22.28 4.05 -21.77
CA LEU A 283 21.39 3.10 -21.11
C LEU A 283 19.90 3.44 -21.28
N HIS A 284 19.55 4.52 -22.00
CA HIS A 284 18.18 5.03 -22.14
C HIS A 284 17.51 5.29 -20.77
N VAL A 285 18.28 5.77 -19.79
CA VAL A 285 17.79 6.14 -18.47
C VAL A 285 17.64 7.67 -18.39
N PRO A 286 16.50 8.19 -17.90
CA PRO A 286 16.29 9.63 -17.81
C PRO A 286 17.33 10.33 -16.91
N ARG A 287 17.83 11.49 -17.37
CA ARG A 287 18.85 12.27 -16.64
C ARG A 287 18.27 13.07 -15.49
N GLN A 288 17.06 13.61 -15.70
CA GLN A 288 16.38 14.49 -14.75
C GLN A 288 15.16 13.81 -14.20
N ARG A 289 14.77 14.28 -13.02
CA ARG A 289 13.53 13.88 -12.39
C ARG A 289 12.40 14.78 -12.86
N THR A 290 11.38 14.18 -13.45
CA THR A 290 10.19 14.86 -13.95
C THR A 290 8.95 14.20 -13.36
N ASP A 291 7.81 14.89 -13.46
CA ASP A 291 6.50 14.33 -13.12
C ASP A 291 5.92 13.49 -14.29
N GLU A 292 6.75 13.05 -15.23
CA GLU A 292 6.34 12.30 -16.43
C GLU A 292 6.82 10.84 -16.42
N GLU A 293 7.98 10.56 -15.80
CA GLU A 293 8.61 9.24 -15.85
C GLU A 293 8.89 8.69 -14.45
N GLU A 294 8.83 7.36 -14.30
CA GLU A 294 9.25 6.73 -13.05
C GLU A 294 10.75 6.75 -12.96
N LEU A 295 11.26 7.20 -11.82
CA LEU A 295 12.68 7.01 -11.51
C LEU A 295 12.89 5.89 -10.49
N PRO A 296 14.05 5.19 -10.59
CA PRO A 296 14.42 4.17 -9.63
C PRO A 296 14.36 4.70 -8.20
N TRP A 297 13.82 3.86 -7.33
CA TRP A 297 13.45 4.12 -5.96
C TRP A 297 14.60 4.68 -5.09
N ALA A 298 14.53 5.93 -4.63
CA ALA A 298 15.49 6.47 -3.65
C ALA A 298 14.79 7.38 -2.64
N PRO A 299 14.71 7.02 -1.35
CA PRO A 299 14.38 7.99 -0.33
C PRO A 299 15.63 8.84 -0.12
N ARG A 300 15.44 10.13 0.09
CA ARG A 300 16.57 11.08 0.21
C ARG A 300 17.52 10.66 1.33
N ASN A 301 17.00 10.26 2.50
CA ASN A 301 17.77 9.75 3.65
C ASN A 301 16.86 9.03 4.68
N SER A 302 17.43 8.43 5.73
CA SER A 302 16.68 7.71 6.78
C SER A 302 15.90 8.63 7.73
N LYS A 303 16.32 9.89 7.89
CA LYS A 303 15.60 10.88 8.69
C LYS A 303 14.27 11.25 8.02
N ASP A 304 14.24 11.46 6.71
CA ASP A 304 13.02 11.73 5.96
C ASP A 304 11.99 10.59 6.09
N VAL A 305 12.48 9.35 6.10
CA VAL A 305 11.66 8.15 6.32
C VAL A 305 11.00 8.18 7.70
N GLU A 306 11.78 8.47 8.74
CA GLU A 306 11.28 8.57 10.12
C GLU A 306 10.35 9.77 10.33
N ASP A 307 10.71 10.94 9.81
CA ASP A 307 9.91 12.16 9.93
C ASP A 307 8.52 11.98 9.28
N MET A 308 8.47 11.37 8.09
CA MET A 308 7.22 10.99 7.42
C MET A 308 6.41 10.02 8.29
N ALA A 309 7.02 8.93 8.74
CA ALA A 309 6.33 7.91 9.51
C ALA A 309 5.75 8.49 10.83
N MET A 310 6.52 9.30 11.54
CA MET A 310 6.07 9.95 12.78
C MET A 310 4.94 10.95 12.52
N ALA A 311 5.00 11.71 11.42
CA ALA A 311 3.94 12.62 11.02
C ALA A 311 2.62 11.86 10.74
N LEU A 312 2.69 10.74 10.03
CA LEU A 312 1.53 9.90 9.71
C LEU A 312 0.98 9.19 10.96
N VAL A 313 1.83 8.77 11.90
CA VAL A 313 1.39 8.27 13.21
C VAL A 313 0.62 9.35 13.98
N ALA A 314 1.13 10.58 14.01
CA ALA A 314 0.46 11.70 14.68
C ALA A 314 -0.89 12.05 14.01
N GLU A 315 -0.98 12.01 12.68
CA GLU A 315 -2.24 12.18 11.93
C GLU A 315 -3.25 11.10 12.30
N ALA A 316 -2.85 9.83 12.28
CA ALA A 316 -3.72 8.70 12.62
C ALA A 316 -4.25 8.75 14.05
N ARG A 317 -3.45 9.28 14.99
CA ARG A 317 -3.86 9.45 16.40
C ARG A 317 -4.72 10.70 16.64
N GLY A 318 -4.91 11.55 15.63
CA GLY A 318 -5.60 12.83 15.78
C GLY A 318 -4.81 13.86 16.60
N GLU A 319 -3.51 13.63 16.80
CA GLU A 319 -2.61 14.59 17.49
C GLU A 319 -2.31 15.81 16.60
N ARG A 320 -2.59 15.69 15.29
CA ARG A 320 -2.54 16.78 14.31
C ARG A 320 -3.68 16.66 13.31
N GLY A 321 -3.96 17.78 12.63
CA GLY A 321 -4.86 17.78 11.47
C GLY A 321 -4.27 16.99 10.29
N GLU A 322 -5.14 16.74 9.31
CA GLU A 322 -4.79 15.99 8.11
C GLU A 322 -3.69 16.64 7.30
N ILE A 323 -2.79 15.81 6.77
CA ILE A 323 -1.62 16.25 6.05
C ILE A 323 -1.97 16.28 4.55
N ARG A 324 -2.13 17.49 4.00
CA ARG A 324 -2.49 17.70 2.60
C ARG A 324 -1.57 18.78 1.99
N PRO A 325 -0.75 18.45 0.97
CA PRO A 325 -0.41 17.08 0.56
C PRO A 325 0.42 16.34 1.63
N PRO A 326 0.33 15.00 1.75
CA PRO A 326 1.15 14.22 2.68
C PRO A 326 2.66 14.46 2.54
N GLU A 327 3.18 14.58 1.31
CA GLU A 327 4.61 14.78 1.07
C GLU A 327 5.14 16.15 1.54
N ALA A 328 4.28 17.11 1.90
CA ALA A 328 4.70 18.39 2.46
C ALA A 328 5.49 18.25 3.78
N VAL A 329 5.37 17.10 4.47
CA VAL A 329 6.20 16.77 5.64
C VAL A 329 7.69 16.86 5.28
N LEU A 330 8.06 16.42 4.09
CA LEU A 330 9.45 16.36 3.64
C LEU A 330 10.03 17.73 3.30
N ASP A 331 9.18 18.71 2.99
CA ASP A 331 9.61 20.07 2.65
C ASP A 331 9.79 20.95 3.91
N GLY A 332 9.10 20.64 5.01
CA GLY A 332 9.16 21.41 6.26
C GLY A 332 10.14 20.89 7.32
N TYR A 333 10.40 19.57 7.37
CA TYR A 333 11.18 18.98 8.47
C TYR A 333 12.71 19.04 8.28
N GLY A 334 13.18 19.22 7.04
CA GLY A 334 14.60 19.41 6.72
C GLY A 334 15.17 20.77 7.11
N SER A 335 14.33 21.74 7.48
CA SER A 335 14.72 23.10 7.89
C SER A 335 14.64 23.36 9.39
N GLY A 336 14.25 22.35 10.20
CA GLY A 336 14.09 22.50 11.65
C GLY A 336 12.92 23.40 12.07
N SER A 337 11.99 23.71 11.16
CA SER A 337 10.80 24.50 11.47
C SER A 337 9.65 23.61 11.96
N PRO A 338 9.01 23.91 13.11
CA PRO A 338 7.83 23.18 13.55
C PRO A 338 6.69 23.30 12.54
N ILE A 339 6.08 22.17 12.19
CA ILE A 339 4.88 22.15 11.35
C ILE A 339 3.73 22.80 12.15
N GLY A 340 3.19 23.92 11.67
CA GLY A 340 2.04 24.61 12.29
C GLY A 340 2.11 26.15 12.31
N LEU A 341 3.24 26.75 11.93
CA LEU A 341 3.38 28.20 11.79
C LEU A 341 3.86 28.56 10.38
N ASN A 342 3.02 28.34 9.37
CA ASN A 342 3.13 29.02 8.08
C ASN A 342 1.71 29.21 7.50
N GLY A 343 0.88 29.95 8.24
CA GLY A 343 0.05 30.93 7.56
C GLY A 343 0.99 32.01 7.05
N PHE A 344 0.85 32.43 5.80
CA PHE A 344 1.72 33.36 5.06
C PHE A 344 2.92 32.73 4.33
N HIS A 345 2.64 32.07 3.20
CA HIS A 345 3.42 32.41 2.00
C HIS A 345 2.52 32.70 0.80
N ALA A 346 2.83 33.87 0.25
CA ALA A 346 2.35 34.57 -0.94
C ALA A 346 1.58 33.75 -1.98
N ARG A 347 0.41 34.29 -2.35
CA ARG A 347 -0.24 34.04 -3.64
C ARG A 347 0.75 34.30 -4.78
N PRO A 348 0.73 33.53 -5.87
CA PRO A 348 1.53 33.84 -7.06
C PRO A 348 1.11 35.19 -7.63
N ASN A 349 2.11 35.98 -8.02
CA ASN A 349 1.97 37.30 -8.64
C ASN A 349 0.97 37.27 -9.81
N THR A 350 -0.18 37.92 -9.62
CA THR A 350 -1.00 38.43 -10.73
C THR A 350 -0.27 39.61 -11.37
N PRO A 351 -0.13 39.68 -12.70
CA PRO A 351 0.41 40.87 -13.35
C PRO A 351 -0.57 42.04 -13.19
N SER A 352 -0.09 43.17 -12.67
CA SER A 352 -0.85 44.41 -12.57
C SER A 352 -1.34 44.88 -13.95
N PRO A 353 -2.62 45.25 -14.12
CA PRO A 353 -3.03 46.00 -15.28
C PRO A 353 -2.63 47.47 -15.06
N SER A 354 -1.71 47.95 -15.90
CA SER A 354 -1.48 49.38 -16.08
C SER A 354 -2.78 50.04 -16.54
N GLY A 355 -3.23 51.05 -15.78
CA GLY A 355 -4.41 51.83 -16.11
C GLY A 355 -4.27 52.58 -17.43
N ALA A 356 -5.36 52.62 -18.18
CA ALA A 356 -5.65 53.69 -19.11
C ALA A 356 -7.08 54.17 -18.86
N ALA A 357 -7.19 55.48 -18.66
CA ALA A 357 -8.39 56.25 -18.40
C ALA A 357 -9.49 56.04 -19.46
N TYR A 358 -10.75 56.29 -19.10
CA TYR A 358 -11.46 57.49 -19.55
C TYR A 358 -12.81 57.65 -18.82
N SER A 359 -13.10 58.90 -18.54
CA SER A 359 -14.22 59.45 -17.79
C SER A 359 -15.49 59.59 -18.63
N ARG A 360 -16.65 59.27 -18.06
CA ARG A 360 -17.76 60.19 -17.72
C ARG A 360 -18.99 59.43 -17.25
#